data_AF-A0A842TIS2-F1
#
_entry.id   AF-A0A842TIS2-F1
#
_cell.length_a   1.000
_cell.length_b   1.000
_cell.length_c   1.000
_cell.angle_alpha   90.00
_cell.angle_beta   90.00
_cell.angle_gamma   90.00
#
_symmetry.space_group_name_H-M   'P 1'
#
loop_
_entity.id
_entity.type
_entity.pdbx_description
1 polymer ?
#
loop_
_entity_poly.entity_id
_entity_poly.type
_entity_poly.pdbx_seq_one_letter_code
_entity_poly.pdbx_strand_id
1 'polypeptide(L)'
;MILINNHKREININSIDSKNDNGININDDLLFSYYYDQLKDKTISFLVNIKPVNIRNYEIDEIDEVRFEKIELKKVFKLLIDEKLKSHIKQKIRRYSFQQIWPNHIRAAISYLRDKDTRDKGSWKFDFGVQDLTDYFNDFSKFEEILFGIDEYHRDHTIHVFRVYLLGLYIIDKIYPGDFKDIKIGNKEKEELKIEKGEKEAIWCIIALCHDLGYPLEKIERLNEEVLKIVKYFGSSNFRRIQYSLPIQGIILDEHILNFISSKLNKKDISEDIQNDKNNISKVNAYNLTIQNKYKNKYSNAYEKFEHGIISCILLMKNLVYFKESDYKLSYNEYIQSEDARQFLIRREILRSIASHECNDIYHIYTNNFSFLLIICDEIQEWGRPIGKNRIYHNGRDIKIKVKKYTKKLIDIHISTDFDKDTLKKYSIPKFKKFIKILRSAVHSERRPFDFKLTITNESIKYIFKYNSPDNEEDYGSPIVEKYDGKVRDDDFNIESIIEYFRKRKRIQ
;
A
#
# COMPACT_ATOMS: atom_id res chain seq x y z
N MET A 1 39.32 -6.90 -20.75
CA MET A 1 39.96 -5.61 -21.08
C MET A 1 39.17 -4.98 -22.23
N ILE A 2 37.97 -4.47 -21.93
CA ILE A 2 37.11 -3.75 -22.90
C ILE A 2 36.67 -2.46 -22.21
N LEU A 3 36.85 -1.36 -22.94
CA LEU A 3 37.05 0.00 -22.48
C LEU A 3 35.86 0.62 -21.74
N ILE A 4 36.21 1.34 -20.66
CA ILE A 4 35.36 2.21 -19.86
C ILE A 4 35.18 3.53 -20.64
N ASN A 5 33.98 3.79 -21.16
CA ASN A 5 33.58 5.13 -21.61
C ASN A 5 32.64 5.73 -20.57
N ASN A 6 33.18 6.63 -19.75
CA ASN A 6 32.47 7.48 -18.82
C ASN A 6 31.69 8.57 -19.59
N HIS A 7 30.41 8.35 -19.85
CA HIS A 7 29.48 9.46 -20.09
C HIS A 7 28.74 9.78 -18.80
N LYS A 8 29.30 10.70 -18.01
CA LYS A 8 28.55 11.48 -17.04
C LYS A 8 27.57 12.37 -17.82
N ARG A 9 26.27 12.05 -17.80
CA ARG A 9 25.23 13.04 -18.03
C ARG A 9 24.89 13.66 -16.68
N GLU A 10 25.50 14.80 -16.40
CA GLU A 10 25.04 15.70 -15.34
C GLU A 10 23.68 16.24 -15.76
N ILE A 11 22.62 15.78 -15.10
CA ILE A 11 21.30 16.40 -15.20
C ILE A 11 21.37 17.65 -14.31
N ASN A 12 21.41 18.81 -14.96
CA ASN A 12 21.49 20.11 -14.31
C ASN A 12 20.16 20.41 -13.60
N ILE A 13 20.17 20.49 -12.26
CA ILE A 13 18.99 20.56 -11.38
C ILE A 13 18.48 21.99 -11.14
N ASN A 14 19.13 23.02 -11.68
CA ASN A 14 18.78 24.42 -11.37
C ASN A 14 18.15 25.15 -12.55
N SER A 15 16.86 24.88 -12.82
CA SER A 15 15.95 25.82 -13.49
C SER A 15 14.49 25.34 -13.37
N ILE A 16 13.92 25.39 -12.17
CA ILE A 16 12.46 25.28 -11.99
C ILE A 16 11.94 26.70 -11.79
N ASP A 17 11.93 27.45 -12.89
CA ASP A 17 11.14 28.68 -13.00
C ASP A 17 9.92 28.44 -13.89
N SER A 18 8.82 28.99 -13.41
CA SER A 18 7.45 28.97 -13.94
C SER A 18 7.32 28.90 -15.48
N LYS A 19 6.98 27.71 -16.03
CA LYS A 19 6.12 27.50 -17.24
C LYS A 19 6.04 26.09 -17.82
N ASN A 20 6.58 25.05 -17.19
CA ASN A 20 6.50 23.69 -17.77
C ASN A 20 5.49 22.77 -17.07
N ASP A 21 4.48 22.32 -17.81
CA ASP A 21 3.52 21.24 -17.47
C ASP A 21 4.18 19.83 -17.48
N ASN A 22 5.45 19.78 -17.09
CA ASN A 22 6.33 18.60 -17.16
C ASN A 22 6.23 17.78 -15.86
N GLY A 23 5.09 17.13 -15.64
CA GLY A 23 4.99 16.03 -14.67
C GLY A 23 5.94 14.87 -15.02
N ILE A 24 6.22 14.01 -14.04
CA ILE A 24 7.17 12.90 -14.17
C ILE A 24 6.42 11.64 -14.61
N ASN A 25 6.88 11.02 -15.70
CA ASN A 25 6.35 9.73 -16.15
C ASN A 25 6.93 8.60 -15.29
N ILE A 26 6.07 7.81 -14.67
CA ILE A 26 6.45 6.69 -13.80
C ILE A 26 6.32 5.39 -14.57
N ASN A 27 7.40 4.60 -14.57
CA ASN A 27 7.45 3.25 -15.12
C ASN A 27 8.38 2.37 -14.28
N ASP A 28 8.41 1.07 -14.58
CA ASP A 28 9.27 0.13 -13.88
C ASP A 28 10.75 0.54 -13.94
N ASP A 29 11.26 0.87 -15.12
CA ASP A 29 12.70 1.10 -15.31
C ASP A 29 13.20 2.30 -14.48
N LEU A 30 12.40 3.37 -14.38
CA LEU A 30 12.64 4.50 -13.49
C LEU A 30 12.68 4.07 -12.01
N LEU A 31 11.68 3.30 -11.56
CA LEU A 31 11.59 2.88 -10.17
C LEU A 31 12.71 1.92 -9.78
N PHE A 32 13.05 0.95 -10.65
CA PHE A 32 14.13 0.00 -10.43
C PHE A 32 15.50 0.70 -10.49
N SER A 33 15.72 1.65 -11.41
CA SER A 33 16.95 2.44 -11.45
C SER A 33 17.11 3.30 -10.20
N TYR A 34 16.05 4.00 -9.80
CA TYR A 34 16.04 4.78 -8.57
C TYR A 34 16.37 3.90 -7.36
N TYR A 35 15.72 2.74 -7.23
CA TYR A 35 15.95 1.82 -6.13
C TYR A 35 17.39 1.27 -6.13
N TYR A 36 17.95 0.97 -7.31
CA TYR A 36 19.34 0.57 -7.45
C TYR A 36 20.31 1.64 -6.93
N ASP A 37 20.08 2.91 -7.27
CA ASP A 37 20.90 4.03 -6.82
C ASP A 37 20.82 4.19 -5.29
N GLN A 38 19.61 4.07 -4.71
CA GLN A 38 19.42 4.12 -3.25
C GLN A 38 20.18 2.99 -2.52
N LEU A 39 20.16 1.77 -3.08
CA LEU A 39 20.94 0.64 -2.56
C LEU A 39 22.46 0.84 -2.73
N LYS A 40 22.87 1.49 -3.82
CA LYS A 40 24.28 1.79 -4.08
C LYS A 40 24.82 2.78 -3.05
N ASP A 41 24.06 3.85 -2.82
CA ASP A 41 24.44 4.98 -1.98
C ASP A 41 24.10 4.76 -0.48
N LYS A 42 23.48 3.61 -0.14
CA LYS A 42 23.12 3.21 1.22
C LYS A 42 22.20 4.22 1.91
N THR A 43 21.30 4.84 1.15
CA THR A 43 20.41 5.91 1.63
C THR A 43 19.23 5.36 2.45
N ILE A 44 18.77 4.14 2.16
CA ILE A 44 17.69 3.48 2.91
C ILE A 44 18.28 2.86 4.18
N SER A 45 17.96 3.46 5.33
CA SER A 45 18.73 3.24 6.56
C SER A 45 18.69 1.80 7.07
N PHE A 46 17.55 1.12 6.89
CA PHE A 46 17.35 -0.23 7.41
C PHE A 46 17.88 -1.34 6.49
N LEU A 47 18.19 -1.03 5.22
CA LEU A 47 18.68 -2.02 4.24
C LEU A 47 20.22 -2.11 4.19
N VAL A 48 20.94 -1.25 4.92
CA VAL A 48 22.41 -1.10 4.83
C VAL A 48 23.18 -2.40 5.15
N ASN A 49 22.62 -3.25 6.02
CA ASN A 49 23.28 -4.47 6.53
C ASN A 49 22.64 -5.77 6.00
N ILE A 50 21.89 -5.72 4.90
CA ILE A 50 21.27 -6.93 4.34
C ILE A 50 22.32 -7.90 3.83
N LYS A 51 22.23 -9.17 4.30
CA LYS A 51 23.04 -10.27 3.78
C LYS A 51 22.76 -10.48 2.29
N PRO A 52 23.79 -10.75 1.46
CA PRO A 52 23.61 -10.99 0.03
C PRO A 52 22.65 -12.16 -0.22
N VAL A 53 21.74 -11.98 -1.17
CA VAL A 53 20.73 -12.97 -1.55
C VAL A 53 21.36 -14.03 -2.45
N ASN A 54 21.13 -15.30 -2.13
CA ASN A 54 21.57 -16.40 -2.97
C ASN A 54 20.47 -16.73 -3.98
N ILE A 55 20.55 -16.13 -5.17
CA ILE A 55 19.69 -16.50 -6.29
C ILE A 55 20.24 -17.81 -6.88
N ARG A 56 19.79 -18.95 -6.36
CA ARG A 56 20.03 -20.26 -6.98
C ARG A 56 18.69 -20.97 -7.17
N ASN A 57 18.33 -21.33 -8.40
CA ASN A 57 17.95 -22.70 -8.78
C ASN A 57 17.33 -22.87 -10.19
N TYR A 58 17.67 -24.03 -10.78
CA TYR A 58 17.02 -24.97 -11.72
C TYR A 58 15.88 -24.56 -12.69
N GLU A 59 15.05 -23.57 -12.42
CA GLU A 59 13.94 -23.19 -13.33
C GLU A 59 14.33 -22.09 -14.34
N ILE A 60 15.51 -21.49 -14.17
CA ILE A 60 16.09 -20.52 -15.11
C ILE A 60 16.99 -21.21 -16.15
N ASP A 61 17.19 -22.53 -16.06
CA ASP A 61 17.96 -23.28 -17.07
C ASP A 61 17.25 -23.35 -18.44
N GLU A 62 15.99 -22.90 -18.56
CA GLU A 62 15.32 -22.67 -19.85
C GLU A 62 15.57 -21.27 -20.45
N ILE A 63 16.28 -20.39 -19.74
CA ILE A 63 16.77 -19.12 -20.30
C ILE A 63 18.23 -19.35 -20.67
N ASP A 64 18.47 -19.90 -21.87
CA ASP A 64 19.75 -20.34 -22.45
C ASP A 64 20.94 -19.33 -22.39
N GLU A 65 20.75 -18.14 -21.81
CA GLU A 65 21.75 -17.07 -21.80
C GLU A 65 22.16 -16.53 -20.41
N VAL A 66 21.49 -16.89 -19.30
CA VAL A 66 21.81 -16.27 -17.98
C VAL A 66 21.81 -17.26 -16.80
N ARG A 67 22.98 -17.78 -16.44
CA ARG A 67 23.20 -18.47 -15.15
C ARG A 67 23.36 -17.45 -14.02
N PHE A 68 22.41 -17.43 -13.08
CA PHE A 68 22.53 -16.64 -11.85
C PHE A 68 23.35 -17.41 -10.81
N GLU A 69 24.60 -17.01 -10.60
CA GLU A 69 25.38 -17.43 -9.41
C GLU A 69 25.00 -16.57 -8.19
N LYS A 70 25.70 -16.70 -7.05
CA LYS A 70 25.58 -15.78 -5.90
C LYS A 70 25.83 -14.34 -6.36
N ILE A 71 24.78 -13.62 -6.69
CA ILE A 71 24.83 -12.29 -7.25
C ILE A 71 24.36 -11.30 -6.18
N GLU A 72 25.20 -10.33 -5.86
CA GLU A 72 24.79 -9.21 -5.00
C GLU A 72 23.53 -8.56 -5.56
N LEU A 73 22.56 -8.23 -4.70
CA LEU A 73 21.32 -7.50 -5.03
C LEU A 73 21.52 -6.41 -6.10
N LYS A 74 22.60 -5.64 -5.98
CA LYS A 74 23.01 -4.59 -6.92
C LYS A 74 23.14 -5.11 -8.37
N LYS A 75 23.79 -6.25 -8.58
CA LYS A 75 23.98 -6.84 -9.91
C LYS A 75 22.66 -7.38 -10.49
N VAL A 76 21.73 -7.85 -9.66
CA VAL A 76 20.38 -8.30 -10.07
C VAL A 76 19.58 -7.13 -10.65
N PHE A 77 19.53 -6.01 -9.92
CA PHE A 77 18.83 -4.82 -10.38
C PHE A 77 19.47 -4.20 -11.63
N LYS A 78 20.80 -4.28 -11.76
CA LYS A 78 21.49 -3.86 -12.99
C LYS A 78 21.05 -4.68 -14.22
N LEU A 79 20.84 -5.99 -14.07
CA LEU A 79 20.33 -6.85 -15.14
C LEU A 79 18.85 -6.55 -15.46
N LEU A 80 18.05 -6.18 -14.46
CA LEU A 80 16.63 -5.81 -14.65
C LEU A 80 16.42 -4.50 -15.43
N ILE A 81 17.47 -3.68 -15.54
CA ILE A 81 17.49 -2.41 -16.26
C ILE A 81 18.03 -2.59 -17.70
N ASP A 82 18.61 -3.75 -18.05
CA ASP A 82 19.20 -3.96 -19.37
C ASP A 82 18.13 -3.93 -20.47
N GLU A 83 18.24 -2.97 -21.40
CA GLU A 83 17.31 -2.78 -22.52
C GLU A 83 17.26 -3.97 -23.47
N LYS A 84 18.29 -4.83 -23.51
CA LYS A 84 18.39 -5.94 -24.46
C LYS A 84 17.48 -7.13 -24.16
N LEU A 85 16.95 -7.25 -22.94
CA LEU A 85 16.04 -8.37 -22.60
C LEU A 85 14.61 -8.14 -23.12
N LYS A 86 14.00 -9.20 -23.67
CA LYS A 86 12.57 -9.20 -24.04
C LYS A 86 11.68 -8.95 -22.82
N SER A 87 10.56 -8.24 -23.00
CA SER A 87 9.65 -7.79 -21.93
C SER A 87 9.12 -8.91 -21.03
N HIS A 88 8.73 -10.06 -21.60
CA HIS A 88 8.23 -11.21 -20.84
C HIS A 88 9.32 -11.84 -19.96
N ILE A 89 10.57 -11.89 -20.44
CA ILE A 89 11.73 -12.40 -19.69
C ILE A 89 12.03 -11.44 -18.54
N LYS A 90 12.01 -10.12 -18.79
CA LYS A 90 12.15 -9.10 -17.73
C LYS A 90 11.12 -9.31 -16.63
N GLN A 91 9.85 -9.54 -16.97
CA GLN A 91 8.80 -9.72 -15.96
C GLN A 91 8.99 -11.00 -15.13
N LYS A 92 9.37 -12.12 -15.74
CA LYS A 92 9.70 -13.36 -15.02
C LYS A 92 10.89 -13.17 -14.07
N ILE A 93 11.98 -12.55 -14.55
CA ILE A 93 13.16 -12.28 -13.71
C ILE A 93 12.79 -11.30 -12.57
N ARG A 94 11.95 -10.29 -12.82
CA ARG A 94 11.45 -9.37 -11.79
C ARG A 94 10.70 -10.13 -10.69
N ARG A 95 9.77 -11.01 -11.07
CA ARG A 95 9.00 -11.83 -10.12
C ARG A 95 9.91 -12.68 -9.24
N TYR A 96 10.80 -13.44 -9.86
CA TYR A 96 11.68 -14.35 -9.14
C TYR A 96 12.66 -13.60 -8.23
N SER A 97 13.29 -12.54 -8.76
CA SER A 97 14.19 -11.69 -7.97
C SER A 97 13.45 -11.14 -6.75
N PHE A 98 12.23 -10.65 -6.94
CA PHE A 98 11.46 -10.10 -5.84
C PHE A 98 11.09 -11.15 -4.79
N GLN A 99 10.65 -12.35 -5.17
CA GLN A 99 10.35 -13.44 -4.22
C GLN A 99 11.54 -13.75 -3.30
N GLN A 100 12.77 -13.68 -3.82
CA GLN A 100 13.99 -13.89 -3.03
C GLN A 100 14.35 -12.69 -2.13
N ILE A 101 13.95 -11.49 -2.53
CA ILE A 101 14.32 -10.23 -1.89
C ILE A 101 13.31 -9.82 -0.80
N TRP A 102 12.03 -10.09 -1.03
CA TRP A 102 10.91 -9.80 -0.14
C TRP A 102 11.13 -10.24 1.32
N PRO A 103 11.48 -11.51 1.62
CA PRO A 103 11.65 -11.93 3.01
C PRO A 103 12.80 -11.20 3.71
N ASN A 104 13.85 -10.86 2.96
CA ASN A 104 14.99 -10.12 3.49
C ASN A 104 14.63 -8.66 3.81
N HIS A 105 13.72 -8.05 3.04
CA HIS A 105 13.23 -6.69 3.32
C HIS A 105 12.38 -6.65 4.58
N ILE A 106 11.44 -7.60 4.70
CA ILE A 106 10.60 -7.71 5.91
C ILE A 106 11.47 -7.98 7.15
N ARG A 107 12.43 -8.91 7.05
CA ARG A 107 13.36 -9.21 8.15
C ARG A 107 14.20 -8.00 8.55
N ALA A 108 14.73 -7.27 7.57
CA ALA A 108 15.53 -6.07 7.82
C ALA A 108 14.70 -4.95 8.47
N ALA A 109 13.48 -4.72 7.99
CA ALA A 109 12.57 -3.73 8.56
C ALA A 109 12.21 -4.05 10.01
N ILE A 110 11.84 -5.30 10.31
CA ILE A 110 11.51 -5.75 11.68
C ILE A 110 12.74 -5.66 12.59
N SER A 111 13.90 -6.13 12.12
CA SER A 111 15.15 -6.05 12.89
C SER A 111 15.47 -4.60 13.24
N TYR A 112 15.37 -3.69 12.27
CA TYR A 112 15.64 -2.27 12.48
C TYR A 112 14.69 -1.62 13.50
N LEU A 113 13.39 -1.91 13.42
CA LEU A 113 12.41 -1.41 14.39
C LEU A 113 12.68 -1.94 15.80
N ARG A 114 13.08 -3.21 15.92
CA ARG A 114 13.47 -3.83 17.19
C ARG A 114 14.78 -3.28 17.73
N ASP A 115 15.76 -2.96 16.88
CA ASP A 115 17.02 -2.31 17.27
C ASP A 115 16.80 -0.90 17.83
N LYS A 116 15.70 -0.25 17.44
CA LYS A 116 15.26 1.05 17.94
C LYS A 116 14.35 0.96 19.17
N ASP A 117 13.98 -0.24 19.62
CA ASP A 117 13.28 -0.44 20.89
C ASP A 117 14.30 -0.55 22.02
N THR A 118 14.28 0.41 22.95
CA THR A 118 15.23 0.45 24.08
C THR A 118 15.02 -0.68 25.10
N ARG A 119 13.86 -1.36 25.03
CA ARG A 119 13.52 -2.51 25.87
C ARG A 119 14.12 -3.81 25.33
N ASP A 120 14.25 -3.92 24.00
CA ASP A 120 14.81 -5.10 23.31
C ASP A 120 16.34 -5.01 23.21
N LYS A 121 17.01 -5.22 24.34
CA LYS A 121 18.48 -5.21 24.45
C LYS A 121 19.14 -6.50 23.96
N GLY A 122 18.36 -7.48 23.50
CA GLY A 122 18.86 -8.78 23.08
C GLY A 122 19.66 -8.69 21.78
N SER A 123 20.83 -9.34 21.75
CA SER A 123 21.66 -9.45 20.55
C SER A 123 21.18 -10.53 19.58
N TRP A 124 20.44 -11.54 20.09
CA TRP A 124 19.90 -12.65 19.31
C TRP A 124 18.52 -12.31 18.78
N LYS A 125 18.48 -11.86 17.52
CA LYS A 125 17.25 -11.52 16.82
C LYS A 125 16.96 -12.60 15.76
N PHE A 126 16.24 -13.67 16.15
CA PHE A 126 15.93 -14.82 15.27
C PHE A 126 14.91 -14.46 14.18
N ASP A 127 14.66 -15.37 13.23
CA ASP A 127 13.63 -15.17 12.21
C ASP A 127 12.22 -15.16 12.82
N PHE A 128 11.68 -13.97 13.07
CA PHE A 128 10.47 -13.68 13.87
C PHE A 128 9.14 -14.12 13.21
N GLY A 129 9.05 -15.36 12.73
CA GLY A 129 7.92 -15.83 11.92
C GLY A 129 7.90 -15.28 10.49
N VAL A 130 9.00 -14.65 10.05
CA VAL A 130 9.14 -14.22 8.65
C VAL A 130 9.24 -15.45 7.75
N GLN A 131 9.83 -16.56 8.21
CA GLN A 131 9.85 -17.81 7.45
C GLN A 131 8.43 -18.32 7.19
N ASP A 132 7.58 -18.42 8.21
CA ASP A 132 6.17 -18.83 8.05
C ASP A 132 5.43 -17.92 7.06
N LEU A 133 5.67 -16.62 7.15
CA LEU A 133 5.09 -15.64 6.23
C LEU A 133 5.66 -15.75 4.81
N THR A 134 6.92 -16.18 4.67
CA THR A 134 7.59 -16.43 3.39
C THR A 134 7.02 -17.68 2.73
N ASP A 135 6.80 -18.74 3.51
CA ASP A 135 6.19 -19.98 3.04
C ASP A 135 4.76 -19.69 2.57
N TYR A 136 4.00 -18.91 3.34
CA TYR A 136 2.70 -18.40 2.90
C TYR A 136 2.81 -17.59 1.59
N PHE A 137 3.77 -16.67 1.49
CA PHE A 137 3.94 -15.84 0.30
C PHE A 137 4.31 -16.65 -0.95
N ASN A 138 5.08 -17.73 -0.78
CA ASN A 138 5.40 -18.67 -1.85
C ASN A 138 4.15 -19.44 -2.31
N ASP A 139 3.30 -19.88 -1.39
CA ASP A 139 2.05 -20.54 -1.73
C ASP A 139 1.02 -19.57 -2.32
N PHE A 140 0.97 -18.33 -1.84
CA PHE A 140 0.23 -17.22 -2.44
C PHE A 140 0.65 -17.01 -3.90
N SER A 141 1.96 -16.97 -4.16
CA SER A 141 2.50 -16.83 -5.51
C SER A 141 2.04 -17.95 -6.44
N LYS A 142 1.88 -19.18 -5.95
CA LYS A 142 1.33 -20.29 -6.75
C LYS A 142 -0.18 -20.12 -6.97
N PHE A 143 -0.91 -19.68 -5.94
CA PHE A 143 -2.35 -19.43 -6.02
C PHE A 143 -2.71 -18.31 -7.01
N GLU A 144 -1.83 -17.32 -7.20
CA GLU A 144 -1.99 -16.27 -8.22
C GLU A 144 -2.22 -16.84 -9.64
N GLU A 145 -1.63 -18.00 -9.96
CA GLU A 145 -1.83 -18.65 -11.27
C GLU A 145 -3.28 -19.12 -11.47
N ILE A 146 -3.94 -19.54 -10.39
CA ILE A 146 -5.37 -19.90 -10.39
C ILE A 146 -6.21 -18.64 -10.57
N LEU A 147 -5.88 -17.56 -9.86
CA LEU A 147 -6.59 -16.29 -9.93
C LEU A 147 -6.52 -15.63 -11.31
N PHE A 148 -5.39 -15.77 -12.00
CA PHE A 148 -5.22 -15.29 -13.37
C PHE A 148 -6.22 -15.96 -14.33
N GLY A 149 -6.65 -17.19 -14.06
CA GLY A 149 -7.69 -17.89 -14.84
C GLY A 149 -9.12 -17.41 -14.58
N ILE A 150 -9.36 -16.70 -13.47
CA ILE A 150 -10.72 -16.34 -12.99
C ILE A 150 -11.06 -14.87 -13.28
N ASP A 151 -10.06 -13.99 -13.33
CA ASP A 151 -10.28 -12.56 -13.52
C ASP A 151 -9.71 -11.99 -14.83
N GLU A 152 -10.59 -11.38 -15.65
CA GLU A 152 -10.19 -10.70 -16.89
C GLU A 152 -9.29 -9.47 -16.64
N TYR A 153 -9.40 -8.85 -15.46
CA TYR A 153 -8.62 -7.68 -15.04
C TYR A 153 -7.58 -8.01 -13.97
N HIS A 154 -6.96 -9.19 -14.06
CA HIS A 154 -5.96 -9.62 -13.09
C HIS A 154 -4.70 -8.75 -13.09
N ARG A 155 -4.17 -8.50 -11.90
CA ARG A 155 -2.89 -7.84 -11.63
C ARG A 155 -2.03 -8.86 -10.90
N ASP A 156 -0.78 -9.06 -11.33
CA ASP A 156 0.14 -9.93 -10.58
C ASP A 156 0.44 -9.30 -9.22
N HIS A 157 -0.17 -9.83 -8.17
CA HIS A 157 -0.08 -9.26 -6.82
C HIS A 157 1.34 -9.43 -6.23
N THR A 158 2.11 -10.41 -6.72
CA THR A 158 3.50 -10.64 -6.29
C THR A 158 4.36 -9.43 -6.70
N ILE A 159 4.34 -9.02 -7.97
CA ILE A 159 5.13 -7.86 -8.42
C ILE A 159 4.49 -6.55 -7.98
N HIS A 160 3.16 -6.49 -7.92
CA HIS A 160 2.41 -5.30 -7.56
C HIS A 160 2.85 -4.70 -6.23
N VAL A 161 2.86 -5.49 -5.15
CA VAL A 161 3.23 -5.00 -3.82
C VAL A 161 4.64 -4.40 -3.80
N PHE A 162 5.55 -4.92 -4.64
CA PHE A 162 6.88 -4.35 -4.79
C PHE A 162 6.86 -3.01 -5.52
N ARG A 163 6.11 -2.92 -6.63
CA ARG A 163 5.94 -1.67 -7.36
C ARG A 163 5.32 -0.59 -6.48
N VAL A 164 4.34 -0.94 -5.64
CA VAL A 164 3.72 -0.03 -4.66
C VAL A 164 4.76 0.45 -3.65
N TYR A 165 5.59 -0.46 -3.13
CA TYR A 165 6.69 -0.11 -2.22
C TYR A 165 7.66 0.89 -2.86
N LEU A 166 8.16 0.59 -4.05
CA LEU A 166 9.10 1.47 -4.78
C LEU A 166 8.45 2.81 -5.16
N LEU A 167 7.18 2.79 -5.56
CA LEU A 167 6.43 3.98 -5.92
C LEU A 167 6.31 4.93 -4.72
N GLY A 168 5.98 4.41 -3.53
CA GLY A 168 5.90 5.24 -2.33
C GLY A 168 7.24 5.84 -1.94
N LEU A 169 8.34 5.07 -2.03
CA LEU A 169 9.69 5.60 -1.82
C LEU A 169 10.01 6.74 -2.81
N TYR A 170 9.71 6.53 -4.09
CA TYR A 170 9.97 7.51 -5.13
C TYR A 170 9.14 8.79 -4.96
N ILE A 171 7.84 8.66 -4.69
CA ILE A 171 6.95 9.80 -4.48
C ILE A 171 7.42 10.64 -3.29
N ILE A 172 7.76 10.00 -2.17
CA ILE A 172 8.17 10.72 -0.95
C ILE A 172 9.56 11.35 -1.09
N ASP A 173 10.53 10.67 -1.70
CA ASP A 173 11.91 11.20 -1.79
C ASP A 173 12.11 12.21 -2.94
N LYS A 174 11.39 12.05 -4.05
CA LYS A 174 11.65 12.84 -5.28
C LYS A 174 10.57 13.86 -5.64
N ILE A 175 9.31 13.59 -5.29
CA ILE A 175 8.18 14.42 -5.74
C ILE A 175 7.66 15.28 -4.58
N TYR A 176 7.55 14.67 -3.40
CA TYR A 176 7.10 15.36 -2.22
C TYR A 176 8.19 16.30 -1.69
N PRO A 177 7.89 17.58 -1.39
CA PRO A 177 8.90 18.53 -0.91
C PRO A 177 9.51 18.19 0.45
N GLY A 178 8.82 17.34 1.22
CA GLY A 178 9.30 16.85 2.50
C GLY A 178 9.94 15.47 2.37
N ASP A 179 10.07 14.78 3.50
CA ASP A 179 10.63 13.43 3.55
C ASP A 179 9.71 12.53 4.39
N PHE A 180 10.06 11.25 4.59
CA PHE A 180 9.35 10.35 5.49
C PHE A 180 9.14 10.95 6.89
N LYS A 181 10.03 11.86 7.34
CA LYS A 181 9.88 12.63 8.58
C LYS A 181 8.54 13.36 8.67
N ASP A 182 8.01 13.87 7.57
CA ASP A 182 6.75 14.63 7.50
C ASP A 182 5.49 13.76 7.53
N ILE A 183 5.62 12.44 7.38
CA ILE A 183 4.48 11.52 7.48
C ILE A 183 4.05 11.46 8.96
N LYS A 184 2.81 11.86 9.24
CA LYS A 184 2.20 11.81 10.56
C LYS A 184 1.88 10.36 10.92
N ILE A 185 2.23 10.00 12.13
CA ILE A 185 1.90 8.72 12.77
C ILE A 185 1.17 9.09 14.06
N GLY A 186 -0.02 8.51 14.28
CA GLY A 186 -0.86 8.91 15.40
C GLY A 186 -1.84 10.05 15.10
N ASN A 187 -2.55 10.51 16.15
CA ASN A 187 -3.78 11.28 15.98
C ASN A 187 -3.63 12.79 16.28
N LYS A 188 -2.45 13.28 16.69
CA LYS A 188 -2.24 14.71 17.02
C LYS A 188 -0.85 15.23 16.67
N GLU A 189 -0.78 16.54 16.43
CA GLU A 189 0.44 17.33 16.18
C GLU A 189 1.33 17.54 17.42
N LYS A 190 0.99 16.91 18.55
CA LYS A 190 1.69 17.02 19.84
C LYS A 190 2.13 15.67 20.40
N GLU A 191 2.61 14.77 19.56
CA GLU A 191 3.18 13.51 20.05
C GLU A 191 4.71 13.67 20.18
N GLU A 192 5.15 13.86 21.44
CA GLU A 192 6.56 13.87 21.87
C GLU A 192 7.30 12.55 21.55
N LEU A 193 6.58 11.52 21.09
CA LEU A 193 7.11 10.24 20.65
C LEU A 193 7.73 10.41 19.26
N LYS A 194 8.99 10.84 19.24
CA LYS A 194 9.76 11.01 18.00
C LYS A 194 10.01 9.65 17.37
N ILE A 195 9.46 9.43 16.18
CA ILE A 195 9.77 8.30 15.31
C ILE A 195 10.72 8.80 14.22
N GLU A 196 11.88 8.17 14.11
CA GLU A 196 12.93 8.59 13.19
C GLU A 196 12.56 8.30 11.73
N LYS A 197 13.21 9.00 10.78
CA LYS A 197 13.03 8.77 9.34
C LYS A 197 13.15 7.28 8.98
N GLY A 198 14.22 6.63 9.42
CA GLY A 198 14.50 5.24 9.09
C GLY A 198 13.45 4.26 9.59
N GLU A 199 12.81 4.57 10.72
CA GLU A 199 11.72 3.75 11.25
C GLU A 199 10.47 3.92 10.40
N LYS A 200 10.20 5.13 9.91
CA LYS A 200 9.11 5.41 8.97
C LYS A 200 9.32 4.71 7.63
N GLU A 201 10.55 4.62 7.15
CA GLU A 201 10.91 3.84 5.96
C GLU A 201 10.68 2.34 6.19
N ALA A 202 11.07 1.81 7.34
CA ALA A 202 10.82 0.41 7.72
C ALA A 202 9.32 0.11 7.87
N ILE A 203 8.55 1.03 8.48
CA ILE A 203 7.09 0.97 8.57
C ILE A 203 6.47 0.92 7.18
N TRP A 204 6.87 1.82 6.28
CA TRP A 204 6.38 1.81 4.89
C TRP A 204 6.70 0.51 4.17
N CYS A 205 7.91 -0.04 4.38
CA CYS A 205 8.30 -1.33 3.82
C CYS A 205 7.32 -2.44 4.21
N ILE A 206 6.98 -2.56 5.50
CA ILE A 206 6.04 -3.59 5.96
C ILE A 206 4.62 -3.31 5.42
N ILE A 207 4.16 -2.06 5.45
CA ILE A 207 2.83 -1.68 4.96
C ILE A 207 2.67 -2.03 3.48
N ALA A 208 3.57 -1.56 2.63
CA ALA A 208 3.45 -1.72 1.18
C ALA A 208 3.65 -3.17 0.74
N LEU A 209 4.60 -3.90 1.35
CA LEU A 209 4.90 -5.27 0.94
C LEU A 209 3.91 -6.32 1.45
N CYS A 210 3.08 -5.98 2.45
CA CYS A 210 2.16 -6.93 3.08
C CYS A 210 0.67 -6.57 2.95
N HIS A 211 0.30 -5.48 2.26
CA HIS A 211 -1.10 -5.03 2.25
C HIS A 211 -2.07 -6.00 1.56
N ASP A 212 -1.62 -6.70 0.53
CA ASP A 212 -2.42 -7.60 -0.32
C ASP A 212 -2.35 -9.08 0.07
N LEU A 213 -1.69 -9.43 1.19
CA LEU A 213 -1.54 -10.84 1.57
C LEU A 213 -2.88 -11.55 1.79
N GLY A 214 -3.94 -10.84 2.17
CA GLY A 214 -5.28 -11.39 2.36
C GLY A 214 -6.09 -11.64 1.09
N TYR A 215 -5.59 -11.22 -0.08
CA TYR A 215 -6.32 -11.27 -1.35
C TYR A 215 -6.87 -12.65 -1.75
N PRO A 216 -6.16 -13.78 -1.51
CA PRO A 216 -6.69 -15.11 -1.84
C PRO A 216 -8.02 -15.42 -1.18
N LEU A 217 -8.18 -15.07 0.10
CA LEU A 217 -9.39 -15.38 0.86
C LEU A 217 -10.58 -14.57 0.36
N GLU A 218 -10.38 -13.31 -0.01
CA GLU A 218 -11.41 -12.47 -0.63
C GLU A 218 -11.95 -13.10 -1.94
N LYS A 219 -11.08 -13.77 -2.72
CA LYS A 219 -11.47 -14.35 -4.03
C LYS A 219 -12.07 -15.75 -3.97
N ILE A 220 -12.12 -16.39 -2.79
CA ILE A 220 -12.72 -17.72 -2.65
C ILE A 220 -14.19 -17.72 -3.06
N GLU A 221 -14.95 -16.67 -2.74
CA GLU A 221 -16.36 -16.59 -3.12
C GLU A 221 -16.56 -16.59 -4.63
N ARG A 222 -15.77 -15.80 -5.36
CA ARG A 222 -15.82 -15.75 -6.82
C ARG A 222 -15.40 -17.09 -7.44
N LEU A 223 -14.40 -17.75 -6.89
CA LEU A 223 -14.02 -19.11 -7.31
C LEU A 223 -15.20 -20.09 -7.14
N ASN A 224 -15.86 -20.07 -5.98
CA ASN A 224 -17.05 -20.88 -5.74
C ASN A 224 -18.16 -20.58 -6.76
N GLU A 225 -18.38 -19.31 -7.12
CA GLU A 225 -19.39 -18.92 -8.12
C GLU A 225 -19.07 -19.50 -9.51
N GLU A 226 -17.83 -19.39 -9.98
CA GLU A 226 -17.43 -19.94 -11.28
C GLU A 226 -17.53 -21.47 -11.32
N VAL A 227 -17.09 -22.16 -10.25
CA VAL A 227 -17.24 -23.61 -10.13
C VAL A 227 -18.72 -24.00 -10.12
N LEU A 228 -19.56 -23.27 -9.37
CA LEU A 228 -21.00 -23.54 -9.31
C LEU A 228 -21.68 -23.38 -10.67
N LYS A 229 -21.27 -22.45 -11.53
CA LYS A 229 -21.82 -22.32 -12.89
C LYS A 229 -21.63 -23.59 -13.70
N ILE A 230 -20.47 -24.22 -13.59
CA ILE A 230 -20.15 -25.48 -14.29
C ILE A 230 -20.89 -26.64 -13.64
N VAL A 231 -20.84 -26.76 -12.31
CA VAL A 231 -21.46 -27.86 -11.56
C VAL A 231 -22.97 -27.95 -11.80
N LYS A 232 -23.66 -26.82 -12.00
CA LYS A 232 -25.09 -26.79 -12.35
C LYS A 232 -25.45 -27.61 -13.60
N TYR A 233 -24.53 -27.76 -14.55
CA TYR A 233 -24.76 -28.58 -15.75
C TYR A 233 -24.69 -30.09 -15.49
N PHE A 234 -24.09 -30.52 -14.37
CA PHE A 234 -23.97 -31.93 -13.97
C PHE A 234 -25.11 -32.41 -13.07
N GLY A 235 -26.17 -31.60 -12.89
CA GLY A 235 -27.36 -31.92 -12.10
C GLY A 235 -27.35 -31.34 -10.67
N SER A 236 -28.39 -31.65 -9.88
CA SER A 236 -28.57 -31.23 -8.47
C SER A 236 -27.54 -31.87 -7.54
N SER A 237 -26.28 -31.48 -7.71
CA SER A 237 -25.18 -31.98 -6.91
C SER A 237 -25.04 -31.12 -5.65
N ASN A 238 -24.83 -31.79 -4.51
CA ASN A 238 -24.55 -31.15 -3.22
C ASN A 238 -23.12 -30.59 -3.21
N PHE A 239 -22.85 -29.59 -4.04
CA PHE A 239 -21.55 -28.92 -4.03
C PHE A 239 -21.39 -28.19 -2.70
N ARG A 240 -20.45 -28.67 -1.89
CA ARG A 240 -20.01 -27.97 -0.70
C ARG A 240 -19.05 -26.88 -1.13
N ARG A 241 -19.48 -25.64 -0.98
CA ARG A 241 -18.64 -24.46 -1.22
C ARG A 241 -17.38 -24.55 -0.34
N ILE A 242 -16.26 -24.09 -0.88
CA ILE A 242 -15.08 -23.83 -0.07
C ILE A 242 -15.45 -22.71 0.88
N GLN A 243 -15.49 -23.00 2.18
CA GLN A 243 -15.81 -22.04 3.22
C GLN A 243 -14.61 -21.91 4.15
N TYR A 244 -14.25 -20.66 4.45
CA TYR A 244 -13.30 -20.36 5.51
C TYR A 244 -14.08 -20.28 6.83
N SER A 245 -13.81 -21.20 7.75
CA SER A 245 -14.34 -21.15 9.11
C SER A 245 -13.20 -21.08 10.11
N LEU A 246 -13.36 -20.23 11.13
CA LEU A 246 -12.38 -20.05 12.19
C LEU A 246 -12.80 -20.82 13.44
N PRO A 247 -11.86 -21.45 14.15
CA PRO A 247 -12.12 -21.97 15.49
C PRO A 247 -12.43 -20.83 16.46
N ILE A 248 -13.09 -21.12 17.59
CA ILE A 248 -13.51 -20.13 18.60
C ILE A 248 -12.33 -19.28 19.10
N GLN A 249 -11.16 -19.89 19.30
CA GLN A 249 -9.93 -19.18 19.70
C GLN A 249 -9.48 -18.16 18.63
N GLY A 250 -9.78 -18.44 17.36
CA GLY A 250 -9.59 -17.50 16.24
C GLY A 250 -10.48 -16.26 16.37
N ILE A 251 -11.71 -16.42 16.85
CA ILE A 251 -12.65 -15.30 17.06
C ILE A 251 -12.12 -14.32 18.12
N ILE A 252 -11.55 -14.83 19.22
CA ILE A 252 -10.95 -13.99 20.28
C ILE A 252 -9.77 -13.19 19.74
N LEU A 253 -8.92 -13.84 18.94
CA LEU A 253 -7.76 -13.18 18.32
C LEU A 253 -8.21 -12.09 17.34
N ASP A 254 -9.24 -12.36 16.54
CA ASP A 254 -9.74 -11.39 15.57
C ASP A 254 -10.40 -10.20 16.29
N GLU A 255 -11.14 -10.43 17.39
CA GLU A 255 -11.65 -9.34 18.22
C GLU A 255 -10.51 -8.50 18.82
N HIS A 256 -9.47 -9.15 19.33
CA HIS A 256 -8.27 -8.46 19.81
C HIS A 256 -7.64 -7.58 18.72
N ILE A 257 -7.48 -8.12 17.50
CA ILE A 257 -6.92 -7.37 16.36
C ILE A 257 -7.80 -6.18 15.99
N LEU A 258 -9.13 -6.38 15.91
CA LEU A 258 -10.07 -5.30 15.62
C LEU A 258 -10.02 -4.20 16.69
N ASN A 259 -9.96 -4.58 17.96
CA ASN A 259 -9.80 -3.63 19.07
C ASN A 259 -8.45 -2.89 18.97
N PHE A 260 -7.37 -3.61 18.65
CA PHE A 260 -6.02 -3.08 18.49
C PHE A 260 -5.94 -2.02 17.38
N ILE A 261 -6.40 -2.31 16.16
CA ILE A 261 -6.36 -1.33 15.05
C ILE A 261 -7.35 -0.16 15.23
N SER A 262 -8.38 -0.35 16.06
CA SER A 262 -9.40 0.66 16.37
C SER A 262 -9.02 1.57 17.53
N SER A 263 -7.96 1.21 18.25
CA SER A 263 -7.52 1.93 19.44
C SER A 263 -6.92 3.30 19.11
N LYS A 264 -6.96 4.17 20.10
CA LYS A 264 -6.28 5.46 20.11
C LYS A 264 -5.47 5.60 21.40
N LEU A 265 -4.27 6.15 21.25
CA LEU A 265 -3.44 6.57 22.36
C LEU A 265 -3.89 7.96 22.82
N ASN A 266 -4.19 8.13 24.12
CA ASN A 266 -4.32 9.48 24.70
C ASN A 266 -3.25 9.67 25.78
N LYS A 267 -2.67 10.87 25.77
CA LYS A 267 -1.74 11.31 26.81
C LYS A 267 -2.55 11.78 28.02
N LYS A 268 -2.16 11.34 29.21
CA LYS A 268 -2.57 11.95 30.48
C LYS A 268 -1.32 12.45 31.19
N ASP A 269 -1.32 13.72 31.54
CA ASP A 269 -0.30 14.26 32.43
C ASP A 269 -0.66 13.80 33.84
N ILE A 270 0.03 12.77 34.33
CA ILE A 270 -0.06 12.40 35.75
C ILE A 270 0.96 13.26 36.48
N SER A 271 0.49 14.28 37.19
CA SER A 271 1.27 14.89 38.26
C SER A 271 1.15 13.99 39.48
N GLU A 272 1.99 12.97 39.57
CA GLU A 272 2.16 12.25 40.82
C GLU A 272 3.04 13.11 41.72
N ASP A 273 2.45 13.62 42.80
CA ASP A 273 3.17 14.17 43.96
C ASP A 273 3.92 13.03 44.64
N ILE A 274 5.03 12.60 44.05
CA ILE A 274 5.98 11.76 44.76
C ILE A 274 6.68 12.69 45.76
N GLN A 275 6.20 12.72 46.99
CA GLN A 275 6.95 13.27 48.14
C GLN A 275 8.23 12.45 48.33
N ASN A 276 9.25 12.77 47.54
CA ASN A 276 10.63 12.45 47.83
C ASN A 276 11.35 13.76 48.09
N ASP A 277 12.03 13.84 49.24
CA ASP A 277 12.68 14.99 49.88
C ASP A 277 13.75 15.77 49.08
N LYS A 278 13.73 15.76 47.74
CA LYS A 278 14.57 16.61 46.90
C LYS A 278 13.79 17.11 45.70
N ASN A 279 13.53 18.42 45.67
CA ASN A 279 12.89 19.22 44.62
C ASN A 279 13.34 18.86 43.18
N ASN A 280 12.78 17.81 42.60
CA ASN A 280 12.77 17.57 41.16
C ASN A 280 11.50 16.79 40.80
N ILE A 281 10.48 17.51 40.33
CA ILE A 281 9.25 16.92 39.80
C ILE A 281 9.60 16.30 38.44
N SER A 282 9.93 15.01 38.42
CA SER A 282 10.02 14.25 37.17
C SER A 282 8.60 13.97 36.67
N LYS A 283 8.10 14.80 35.75
CA LYS A 283 6.84 14.52 35.03
C LYS A 283 6.99 13.21 34.26
N VAL A 284 6.32 12.15 34.71
CA VAL A 284 6.23 10.90 33.94
C VAL A 284 5.04 11.03 33.01
N ASN A 285 5.31 11.07 31.70
CA ASN A 285 4.26 11.02 30.69
C ASN A 285 3.62 9.62 30.73
N ALA A 286 2.34 9.54 31.12
CA ALA A 286 1.57 8.31 31.08
C ALA A 286 0.58 8.34 29.92
N TYR A 287 0.37 7.17 29.31
CA TYR A 287 -0.56 7.02 28.19
C TYR A 287 -1.66 6.02 28.52
N ASN A 288 -2.86 6.25 28.02
CA ASN A 288 -3.94 5.29 28.07
C ASN A 288 -4.44 4.93 26.67
N LEU A 289 -5.01 3.73 26.55
CA LEU A 289 -5.62 3.25 25.32
C LEU A 289 -7.13 3.41 25.39
N THR A 290 -7.73 3.88 24.32
CA THR A 290 -9.18 3.97 24.21
C THR A 290 -9.62 3.46 22.85
N ILE A 291 -10.59 2.54 22.84
CA ILE A 291 -11.15 1.99 21.60
C ILE A 291 -12.04 3.04 20.95
N GLN A 292 -11.81 3.30 19.66
CA GLN A 292 -12.66 4.18 18.88
C GLN A 292 -13.76 3.35 18.23
N ASN A 293 -14.97 3.35 18.83
CA ASN A 293 -16.12 2.58 18.33
C ASN A 293 -16.44 2.83 16.85
N LYS A 294 -16.24 4.07 16.38
CA LYS A 294 -16.39 4.44 14.96
C LYS A 294 -15.48 3.65 14.03
N TYR A 295 -14.24 3.40 14.42
CA TYR A 295 -13.30 2.59 13.64
C TYR A 295 -13.60 1.11 13.82
N LYS A 296 -13.89 0.66 15.05
CA LYS A 296 -14.25 -0.73 15.36
C LYS A 296 -15.39 -1.21 14.47
N ASN A 297 -16.50 -0.47 14.42
CA ASN A 297 -17.67 -0.86 13.62
C ASN A 297 -17.34 -0.95 12.12
N LYS A 298 -16.51 -0.05 11.59
CA LYS A 298 -16.12 -0.06 10.18
C LYS A 298 -15.24 -1.26 9.86
N TYR A 299 -14.25 -1.54 10.71
CA TYR A 299 -13.39 -2.70 10.53
C TYR A 299 -14.13 -4.03 10.77
N SER A 300 -15.11 -4.07 11.66
CA SER A 300 -16.00 -5.22 11.81
C SER A 300 -16.80 -5.49 10.53
N ASN A 301 -17.34 -4.45 9.90
CA ASN A 301 -18.04 -4.60 8.61
C ASN A 301 -17.09 -5.00 7.47
N ALA A 302 -15.84 -4.54 7.50
CA ALA A 302 -14.81 -4.95 6.54
C ALA A 302 -14.41 -6.42 6.74
N TYR A 303 -14.27 -6.85 7.99
CA TYR A 303 -14.00 -8.24 8.36
C TYR A 303 -15.10 -9.19 7.90
N GLU A 304 -16.38 -8.82 8.09
CA GLU A 304 -17.53 -9.63 7.63
C GLU A 304 -17.51 -9.88 6.11
N LYS A 305 -16.99 -8.93 5.35
CA LYS A 305 -16.85 -9.03 3.88
C LYS A 305 -15.56 -9.69 3.43
N PHE A 306 -14.71 -10.14 4.36
CA PHE A 306 -13.37 -10.63 4.07
C PHE A 306 -12.51 -9.66 3.24
N GLU A 307 -12.64 -8.34 3.49
CA GLU A 307 -11.77 -7.32 2.90
C GLU A 307 -10.29 -7.68 3.14
N HIS A 308 -9.51 -7.85 2.07
CA HIS A 308 -8.13 -8.37 2.10
C HIS A 308 -7.21 -7.59 3.05
N GLY A 309 -7.39 -6.29 3.23
CA GLY A 309 -6.62 -5.48 4.17
C GLY A 309 -6.78 -5.95 5.63
N ILE A 310 -7.99 -6.30 6.06
CA ILE A 310 -8.19 -6.85 7.41
C ILE A 310 -7.60 -8.25 7.52
N ILE A 311 -7.79 -9.07 6.50
CA ILE A 311 -7.27 -10.44 6.46
C ILE A 311 -5.73 -10.44 6.47
N SER A 312 -5.08 -9.52 5.74
CA SER A 312 -3.64 -9.27 5.78
C SER A 312 -3.19 -8.92 7.21
N CYS A 313 -3.93 -8.08 7.93
CA CYS A 313 -3.61 -7.75 9.32
C CYS A 313 -3.67 -8.97 10.24
N ILE A 314 -4.68 -9.83 10.05
CA ILE A 314 -4.82 -11.08 10.81
C ILE A 314 -3.65 -12.02 10.53
N LEU A 315 -3.26 -12.16 9.26
CA LEU A 315 -2.11 -12.98 8.87
C LEU A 315 -0.80 -12.46 9.50
N LEU A 316 -0.56 -11.14 9.48
CA LEU A 316 0.63 -10.55 10.07
C LEU A 316 0.68 -10.74 11.59
N MET A 317 -0.44 -10.52 12.29
CA MET A 317 -0.52 -10.71 13.74
C MET A 317 -0.34 -12.19 14.13
N LYS A 318 -0.82 -13.13 13.29
CA LYS A 318 -0.72 -14.58 13.53
C LYS A 318 0.67 -15.14 13.27
N ASN A 319 1.42 -14.62 12.31
CA ASN A 319 2.71 -15.20 11.93
C ASN A 319 3.89 -14.46 12.57
N LEU A 320 3.89 -13.13 12.55
CA LEU A 320 5.06 -12.37 12.99
C LEU A 320 5.10 -12.19 14.51
N VAL A 321 6.17 -12.64 15.13
CA VAL A 321 6.41 -12.49 16.58
C VAL A 321 6.41 -11.02 16.99
N TYR A 322 6.94 -10.14 16.13
CA TYR A 322 6.94 -8.69 16.35
C TYR A 322 5.57 -8.10 16.67
N PHE A 323 4.49 -8.64 16.07
CA PHE A 323 3.12 -8.21 16.34
C PHE A 323 2.48 -8.97 17.50
N LYS A 324 2.89 -10.23 17.76
CA LYS A 324 2.44 -11.00 18.94
C LYS A 324 2.89 -10.37 20.26
N GLU A 325 4.06 -9.76 20.27
CA GLU A 325 4.63 -9.04 21.43
C GLU A 325 4.07 -7.61 21.57
N SER A 326 2.87 -7.34 21.05
CA SER A 326 2.24 -6.02 21.14
C SER A 326 1.78 -5.73 22.56
N ASP A 327 2.19 -4.59 23.09
CA ASP A 327 1.77 -4.08 24.40
C ASP A 327 0.33 -3.51 24.30
N TYR A 328 -0.67 -4.40 24.33
CA TYR A 328 -2.07 -4.01 24.36
C TYR A 328 -2.72 -4.44 25.67
N LYS A 329 -3.00 -3.44 26.52
CA LYS A 329 -3.72 -3.63 27.78
C LYS A 329 -5.19 -3.23 27.56
N LEU A 330 -6.13 -4.16 27.81
CA LEU A 330 -7.57 -3.91 27.68
C LEU A 330 -8.11 -3.03 28.82
N SER A 331 -7.44 -3.01 29.97
CA SER A 331 -7.90 -2.32 31.17
C SER A 331 -7.89 -0.79 30.97
N TYR A 332 -9.07 -0.17 31.01
CA TYR A 332 -9.27 1.27 30.84
C TYR A 332 -8.47 2.17 31.82
N ASN A 333 -8.04 1.61 32.96
CA ASN A 333 -7.32 2.32 34.02
C ASN A 333 -5.82 2.01 34.07
N GLU A 334 -5.31 1.18 33.18
CA GLU A 334 -3.89 0.86 33.17
C GLU A 334 -3.11 1.85 32.29
N TYR A 335 -2.06 2.41 32.88
CA TYR A 335 -1.16 3.31 32.20
C TYR A 335 -0.03 2.55 31.50
N ILE A 336 0.37 3.09 30.37
CA ILE A 336 1.44 2.57 29.52
C ILE A 336 2.60 3.57 29.54
N GLN A 337 3.83 3.04 29.63
CA GLN A 337 5.05 3.85 29.61
C GLN A 337 5.27 4.46 28.21
N SER A 338 6.14 5.46 28.11
CA SER A 338 6.40 6.17 26.86
C SER A 338 6.93 5.27 25.73
N GLU A 339 7.84 4.33 26.04
CA GLU A 339 8.39 3.42 25.03
C GLU A 339 7.36 2.39 24.58
N ASP A 340 6.64 1.76 25.52
CA ASP A 340 5.52 0.86 25.22
C ASP A 340 4.47 1.56 24.33
N ALA A 341 4.15 2.82 24.63
CA ALA A 341 3.21 3.64 23.86
C ALA A 341 3.73 3.93 22.44
N ARG A 342 5.04 4.17 22.27
CA ARG A 342 5.70 4.38 20.98
C ARG A 342 5.65 3.11 20.13
N GLN A 343 6.00 1.97 20.71
CA GLN A 343 6.01 0.68 20.01
C GLN A 343 4.61 0.22 19.64
N PHE A 344 3.65 0.41 20.55
CA PHE A 344 2.24 0.26 20.26
C PHE A 344 1.79 1.11 19.07
N LEU A 345 2.17 2.40 19.04
CA LEU A 345 1.81 3.32 17.97
C LEU A 345 2.39 2.87 16.62
N ILE A 346 3.65 2.45 16.57
CA ILE A 346 4.30 1.91 15.36
C ILE A 346 3.54 0.67 14.84
N ARG A 347 3.34 -0.33 15.72
CA ARG A 347 2.68 -1.59 15.35
C ARG A 347 1.23 -1.36 14.91
N ARG A 348 0.49 -0.53 15.66
CA ARG A 348 -0.88 -0.14 15.32
C ARG A 348 -0.94 0.54 13.97
N GLU A 349 -0.02 1.45 13.67
CA GLU A 349 -0.10 2.25 12.44
C GLU A 349 0.25 1.44 11.19
N ILE A 350 1.11 0.43 11.31
CA ILE A 350 1.31 -0.57 10.25
C ILE A 350 -0.02 -1.27 9.93
N LEU A 351 -0.63 -1.89 10.93
CA LEU A 351 -1.86 -2.67 10.75
C LEU A 351 -3.05 -1.77 10.38
N ARG A 352 -3.21 -0.61 11.01
CA ARG A 352 -4.26 0.35 10.69
C ARG A 352 -4.15 0.86 9.26
N SER A 353 -2.94 1.08 8.75
CA SER A 353 -2.76 1.52 7.36
C SER A 353 -3.15 0.44 6.36
N ILE A 354 -2.77 -0.81 6.63
CA ILE A 354 -3.18 -1.97 5.84
C ILE A 354 -4.70 -2.20 5.95
N ALA A 355 -5.31 -2.03 7.11
CA ALA A 355 -6.77 -2.16 7.23
C ALA A 355 -7.53 -1.02 6.52
N SER A 356 -7.01 0.22 6.58
CA SER A 356 -7.72 1.41 6.09
C SER A 356 -7.65 1.59 4.58
N HIS A 357 -6.67 1.01 3.88
CA HIS A 357 -6.48 1.28 2.44
C HIS A 357 -7.61 0.71 1.57
N GLU A 358 -8.24 -0.37 2.03
CA GLU A 358 -9.38 -0.99 1.37
C GLU A 358 -10.72 -0.50 1.95
N CYS A 359 -10.75 -0.21 3.25
CA CYS A 359 -11.96 0.21 3.96
C CYS A 359 -12.41 1.61 3.53
N ASN A 360 -13.20 1.68 2.45
CA ASN A 360 -13.73 2.91 1.86
C ASN A 360 -14.62 3.74 2.81
N ASP A 361 -15.06 3.16 3.92
CA ASP A 361 -15.86 3.85 4.93
C ASP A 361 -15.00 4.76 5.81
N ILE A 362 -13.68 4.64 5.78
CA ILE A 362 -12.75 5.55 6.46
C ILE A 362 -12.45 6.73 5.51
N TYR A 363 -12.66 7.94 6.02
CA TYR A 363 -12.36 9.17 5.29
C TYR A 363 -11.06 9.78 5.81
N HIS A 364 -10.34 10.46 4.93
CA HIS A 364 -9.04 11.05 5.24
C HIS A 364 -9.16 12.58 5.31
N ILE A 365 -8.54 13.17 6.33
CA ILE A 365 -8.48 14.64 6.51
C ILE A 365 -7.14 15.18 6.01
N TYR A 366 -6.08 14.41 6.20
CA TYR A 366 -4.72 14.78 5.80
C TYR A 366 -4.18 13.80 4.77
N THR A 367 -3.27 14.27 3.93
CA THR A 367 -2.61 13.46 2.89
C THR A 367 -1.31 12.83 3.39
N ASN A 368 -0.71 13.36 4.45
CA ASN A 368 0.58 12.94 4.97
C ASN A 368 0.48 11.80 6.01
N ASN A 369 -0.29 10.76 5.73
CA ASN A 369 -0.34 9.54 6.54
C ASN A 369 -0.09 8.31 5.66
N PHE A 370 0.35 7.21 6.26
CA PHE A 370 0.68 6.00 5.51
C PHE A 370 -0.53 5.37 4.83
N SER A 371 -1.70 5.39 5.46
CA SER A 371 -2.94 4.87 4.87
C SER A 371 -3.27 5.56 3.53
N PHE A 372 -3.20 6.89 3.48
CA PHE A 372 -3.47 7.67 2.28
C PHE A 372 -2.37 7.50 1.24
N LEU A 373 -1.10 7.45 1.66
CA LEU A 373 0.02 7.13 0.76
C LEU A 373 -0.18 5.75 0.11
N LEU A 374 -0.59 4.74 0.87
CA LEU A 374 -0.86 3.39 0.38
C LEU A 374 -2.03 3.41 -0.62
N ILE A 375 -3.14 4.07 -0.29
CA ILE A 375 -4.29 4.22 -1.21
C ILE A 375 -3.84 4.82 -2.54
N ILE A 376 -3.05 5.89 -2.50
CA ILE A 376 -2.58 6.54 -3.73
C ILE A 376 -1.65 5.62 -4.52
N CYS A 377 -0.68 4.98 -3.86
CA CYS A 377 0.29 4.12 -4.55
C CYS A 377 -0.39 2.89 -5.17
N ASP A 378 -1.29 2.23 -4.45
CA ASP A 378 -2.06 1.09 -4.96
C ASP A 378 -2.96 1.50 -6.15
N GLU A 379 -3.71 2.61 -6.02
CA GLU A 379 -4.60 3.09 -7.07
C GLU A 379 -3.87 3.58 -8.33
N ILE A 380 -2.67 4.11 -8.17
CA ILE A 380 -1.84 4.55 -9.29
C ILE A 380 -1.10 3.36 -9.90
N GLN A 381 -0.70 2.34 -9.17
CA GLN A 381 0.09 1.23 -9.73
C GLN A 381 -0.75 0.37 -10.70
N GLU A 382 -0.83 0.78 -11.95
CA GLU A 382 -1.72 0.21 -12.96
C GLU A 382 -0.97 -0.30 -14.20
N TRP A 383 0.26 0.16 -14.43
CA TRP A 383 1.09 -0.31 -15.54
C TRP A 383 1.55 -1.76 -15.32
N GLY A 384 1.85 -2.45 -16.42
CA GLY A 384 2.36 -3.82 -16.39
C GLY A 384 1.33 -4.89 -15.98
N ARG A 385 0.03 -4.59 -16.12
CA ARG A 385 -1.05 -5.57 -15.94
C ARG A 385 -1.09 -6.56 -17.11
N PRO A 386 -1.06 -7.89 -16.85
CA PRO A 386 -1.24 -8.88 -17.89
C PRO A 386 -2.69 -8.85 -18.40
N ILE A 387 -2.89 -9.08 -19.70
CA ILE A 387 -4.24 -9.15 -20.29
C ILE A 387 -4.75 -10.58 -20.14
N GLY A 388 -5.79 -10.79 -19.33
CA GLY A 388 -6.35 -12.14 -19.07
C GLY A 388 -6.78 -12.91 -20.33
N LYS A 389 -7.11 -12.21 -21.43
CA LYS A 389 -7.50 -12.83 -22.72
C LYS A 389 -6.32 -13.24 -23.61
N ASN A 390 -5.12 -12.76 -23.35
CA ASN A 390 -3.97 -13.00 -24.22
C ASN A 390 -2.92 -13.86 -23.51
N ARG A 391 -3.15 -15.18 -23.46
CA ARG A 391 -2.05 -16.15 -23.23
C ARG A 391 -0.96 -16.09 -24.32
N ILE A 392 -1.27 -15.49 -25.48
CA ILE A 392 -0.51 -15.64 -26.73
C ILE A 392 0.15 -14.32 -27.21
N TYR A 393 -0.39 -13.16 -26.83
CA TYR A 393 0.14 -11.85 -27.27
C TYR A 393 0.51 -10.98 -26.07
N HIS A 394 1.81 -10.83 -25.82
CA HIS A 394 2.40 -10.08 -24.69
C HIS A 394 2.29 -8.54 -24.80
N ASN A 395 1.47 -8.00 -25.70
CA ASN A 395 1.27 -6.55 -25.74
C ASN A 395 0.27 -6.18 -24.64
N GLY A 396 0.80 -5.85 -23.46
CA GLY A 396 0.01 -5.29 -22.37
C GLY A 396 -0.68 -3.99 -22.79
N ARG A 397 -1.75 -3.62 -22.08
CA ARG A 397 -2.39 -2.31 -22.23
C ARG A 397 -1.41 -1.21 -21.85
N ASP A 398 -1.29 -0.19 -22.69
CA ASP A 398 -0.27 0.85 -22.56
C ASP A 398 -0.74 1.94 -21.58
N ILE A 399 -0.74 1.62 -20.29
CA ILE A 399 -1.09 2.58 -19.23
C ILE A 399 0.15 3.38 -18.84
N LYS A 400 0.11 4.69 -19.10
CA LYS A 400 1.18 5.65 -18.76
C LYS A 400 0.72 6.55 -17.63
N ILE A 401 1.60 6.77 -16.67
CA ILE A 401 1.27 7.52 -15.47
C ILE A 401 2.20 8.70 -15.33
N LYS A 402 1.61 9.86 -15.13
CA LYS A 402 2.31 11.12 -14.96
C LYS A 402 1.87 11.78 -13.66
N VAL A 403 2.78 11.88 -12.69
CA VAL A 403 2.55 12.63 -11.46
C VAL A 403 2.99 14.08 -11.71
N LYS A 404 2.04 15.01 -11.74
CA LYS A 404 2.33 16.43 -11.98
C LYS A 404 2.80 17.12 -10.71
N LYS A 405 2.06 16.94 -9.61
CA LYS A 405 2.39 17.50 -8.30
C LYS A 405 1.90 16.57 -7.19
N TYR A 406 2.70 16.40 -6.15
CA TYR A 406 2.33 15.67 -4.94
C TYR A 406 2.84 16.42 -3.71
N THR A 407 1.98 17.18 -3.04
CA THR A 407 2.34 18.02 -1.88
C THR A 407 1.28 17.92 -0.78
N LYS A 408 1.54 18.51 0.39
CA LYS A 408 0.55 18.59 1.48
C LYS A 408 -0.76 19.28 1.06
N LYS A 409 -0.71 20.19 0.08
CA LYS A 409 -1.84 21.05 -0.35
C LYS A 409 -2.43 20.69 -1.71
N LEU A 410 -1.67 20.04 -2.58
CA LEU A 410 -2.11 19.77 -3.95
C LEU A 410 -1.56 18.44 -4.42
N ILE A 411 -2.46 17.60 -4.93
CA ILE A 411 -2.16 16.33 -5.59
C ILE A 411 -2.78 16.37 -6.99
N ASP A 412 -1.97 16.29 -8.05
CA ASP A 412 -2.42 16.20 -9.44
C ASP A 412 -1.74 15.00 -10.12
N ILE A 413 -2.56 14.01 -10.48
CA ILE A 413 -2.15 12.75 -11.11
C ILE A 413 -2.87 12.62 -12.44
N HIS A 414 -2.12 12.25 -13.48
CA HIS A 414 -2.63 11.94 -14.80
C HIS A 414 -2.34 10.48 -15.16
N ILE A 415 -3.38 9.76 -15.58
CA ILE A 415 -3.33 8.39 -16.09
C ILE A 415 -3.78 8.44 -17.55
N SER A 416 -2.90 8.01 -18.45
CA SER A 416 -3.19 7.90 -19.88
C SER A 416 -3.29 6.44 -20.27
N THR A 417 -4.34 6.06 -20.99
CA THR A 417 -4.58 4.69 -21.44
C THR A 417 -5.03 4.67 -22.90
N ASP A 418 -4.94 3.50 -23.52
CA ASP A 418 -5.38 3.18 -24.88
C ASP A 418 -6.84 2.65 -24.92
N PHE A 419 -7.61 2.81 -23.85
CA PHE A 419 -8.92 2.16 -23.71
C PHE A 419 -10.00 2.81 -24.57
N ASP A 420 -10.78 2.00 -25.27
CA ASP A 420 -12.01 2.47 -25.91
C ASP A 420 -12.93 3.20 -24.91
N LYS A 421 -13.84 4.03 -25.43
CA LYS A 421 -14.72 4.90 -24.65
C LYS A 421 -15.49 4.16 -23.54
N ASP A 422 -16.00 2.96 -23.81
CA ASP A 422 -16.80 2.20 -22.85
C ASP A 422 -15.92 1.55 -21.78
N THR A 423 -14.76 1.02 -22.17
CA THR A 423 -13.79 0.45 -21.24
C THR A 423 -13.18 1.54 -20.35
N LEU A 424 -12.85 2.70 -20.90
CA LEU A 424 -12.36 3.86 -20.14
C LEU A 424 -13.37 4.32 -19.09
N LYS A 425 -14.65 4.36 -19.45
CA LYS A 425 -15.73 4.68 -18.51
C LYS A 425 -15.84 3.65 -17.40
N LYS A 426 -15.87 2.35 -17.73
CA LYS A 426 -15.92 1.26 -16.73
C LYS A 426 -14.69 1.25 -15.81
N TYR A 427 -13.54 1.66 -16.31
CA TYR A 427 -12.30 1.78 -15.55
C TYR A 427 -12.27 2.98 -14.60
N SER A 428 -12.71 4.15 -15.08
CA SER A 428 -12.61 5.41 -14.33
C SER A 428 -13.59 5.47 -13.16
N ILE A 429 -14.79 4.91 -13.35
CA ILE A 429 -15.89 5.05 -12.40
C ILE A 429 -15.60 4.42 -11.02
N PRO A 430 -15.13 3.16 -10.90
CA PRO A 430 -14.81 2.57 -9.59
C PRO A 430 -13.77 3.37 -8.82
N LYS A 431 -12.74 3.88 -9.51
CA LYS A 431 -11.70 4.74 -8.92
C LYS A 431 -12.29 6.03 -8.38
N PHE A 432 -13.10 6.73 -9.17
CA PHE A 432 -13.76 7.95 -8.72
C PHE A 432 -14.70 7.68 -7.54
N LYS A 433 -15.46 6.57 -7.55
CA LYS A 433 -16.31 6.19 -6.42
C LYS A 433 -15.52 5.96 -5.13
N LYS A 434 -14.34 5.34 -5.22
CA LYS A 434 -13.41 5.17 -4.09
C LYS A 434 -12.99 6.53 -3.54
N PHE A 435 -12.49 7.43 -4.38
CA PHE A 435 -12.08 8.77 -3.94
C PHE A 435 -13.25 9.64 -3.44
N ILE A 436 -14.45 9.54 -4.04
CA ILE A 436 -15.65 10.20 -3.53
C ILE A 436 -15.96 9.72 -2.11
N LYS A 437 -15.90 8.41 -1.85
CA LYS A 437 -16.14 7.87 -0.51
C LYS A 437 -15.07 8.33 0.49
N ILE A 438 -13.80 8.27 0.11
CA ILE A 438 -12.66 8.60 0.97
C ILE A 438 -12.59 10.12 1.28
N LEU A 439 -13.02 10.95 0.32
CA LEU A 439 -13.00 12.41 0.41
C LEU A 439 -14.40 13.02 0.63
N ARG A 440 -15.40 12.22 1.00
CA ARG A 440 -16.76 12.71 1.29
C ARG A 440 -16.80 13.71 2.43
N SER A 441 -17.83 14.54 2.48
CA SER A 441 -18.08 15.39 3.65
C SER A 441 -18.30 14.53 4.90
N ALA A 442 -17.63 14.90 6.00
CA ALA A 442 -17.67 14.21 7.27
C ALA A 442 -17.27 15.13 8.42
N VAL A 443 -17.32 14.64 9.66
CA VAL A 443 -16.86 15.43 10.82
C VAL A 443 -15.39 15.84 10.61
N HIS A 444 -15.11 17.14 10.68
CA HIS A 444 -13.80 17.76 10.48
C HIS A 444 -13.29 17.84 9.05
N SER A 445 -14.14 17.66 8.03
CA SER A 445 -13.70 17.87 6.65
C SER A 445 -13.37 19.33 6.32
N GLU A 446 -13.75 20.30 7.17
CA GLU A 446 -13.49 21.73 7.00
C GLU A 446 -12.02 22.04 7.22
N ARG A 447 -11.32 21.10 7.84
CA ARG A 447 -9.91 21.17 8.17
C ARG A 447 -9.01 20.54 7.11
N ARG A 448 -9.56 20.02 6.01
CA ARG A 448 -8.76 19.42 4.93
C ARG A 448 -7.97 20.52 4.23
N PRO A 449 -6.63 20.54 4.29
CA PRO A 449 -5.85 21.65 3.75
C PRO A 449 -5.40 21.40 2.31
N PHE A 450 -6.15 20.64 1.50
CA PHE A 450 -5.65 20.15 0.21
C PHE A 450 -6.69 19.99 -0.90
N ASP A 451 -6.21 20.22 -2.12
CA ASP A 451 -6.89 19.93 -3.37
C ASP A 451 -6.38 18.61 -3.96
N PHE A 452 -7.29 17.87 -4.58
CA PHE A 452 -6.98 16.61 -5.23
C PHE A 452 -7.58 16.57 -6.63
N LYS A 453 -6.75 16.18 -7.59
CA LYS A 453 -7.14 16.05 -8.99
C LYS A 453 -6.59 14.75 -9.57
N LEU A 454 -7.50 13.93 -10.09
CA LEU A 454 -7.20 12.71 -10.82
C LEU A 454 -7.75 12.83 -12.24
N THR A 455 -6.86 12.76 -13.22
CA THR A 455 -7.23 12.86 -14.63
C THR A 455 -6.97 11.52 -15.30
N ILE A 456 -7.98 10.97 -15.98
CA ILE A 456 -7.89 9.72 -16.74
C ILE A 456 -8.22 10.03 -18.21
N THR A 457 -7.30 9.73 -19.12
CA THR A 457 -7.41 10.12 -20.54
C THR A 457 -7.15 8.96 -21.49
N ASN A 458 -7.87 8.94 -22.61
CA ASN A 458 -7.46 8.32 -23.87
C ASN A 458 -7.31 9.43 -24.95
N GLU A 459 -6.83 9.08 -26.14
CA GLU A 459 -6.65 9.92 -27.33
C GLU A 459 -7.86 10.83 -27.61
N SER A 460 -9.09 10.35 -27.39
CA SER A 460 -10.31 11.11 -27.69
C SER A 460 -11.00 11.73 -26.47
N ILE A 461 -10.89 11.11 -25.29
CA ILE A 461 -11.75 11.41 -24.13
C ILE A 461 -10.92 11.60 -22.87
N LYS A 462 -11.33 12.58 -22.06
CA LYS A 462 -10.74 12.89 -20.76
C LYS A 462 -11.79 12.95 -19.67
N TYR A 463 -11.58 12.17 -18.62
CA TYR A 463 -12.33 12.21 -17.37
C TYR A 463 -11.49 12.87 -16.28
N ILE A 464 -12.09 13.79 -15.53
CA ILE A 464 -11.39 14.49 -14.45
C ILE A 464 -12.21 14.37 -13.18
N PHE A 465 -11.61 13.85 -12.12
CA PHE A 465 -12.11 13.97 -10.76
C PHE A 465 -11.38 15.13 -10.08
N LYS A 466 -12.15 16.06 -9.49
CA LYS A 466 -11.62 17.19 -8.72
C LYS A 466 -12.27 17.21 -7.35
N TYR A 467 -11.44 17.42 -6.34
CA TYR A 467 -11.85 17.79 -5.01
C TYR A 467 -11.09 19.05 -4.65
N ASN A 468 -11.82 20.12 -4.36
CA ASN A 468 -11.24 21.37 -3.90
C ASN A 468 -11.46 21.45 -2.38
N SER A 469 -10.44 21.91 -1.67
CA SER A 469 -10.57 22.27 -0.26
C SER A 469 -11.67 23.32 -0.12
N PRO A 470 -12.59 23.19 0.87
CA PRO A 470 -13.56 24.25 1.14
C PRO A 470 -12.82 25.52 1.58
N ASP A 471 -13.15 26.67 0.99
CA ASP A 471 -12.57 27.96 1.36
C ASP A 471 -13.18 28.51 2.67
N ASN A 472 -14.43 28.12 3.00
CA ASN A 472 -15.16 28.46 4.23
C ASN A 472 -16.04 27.28 4.71
N GLU A 473 -16.48 27.27 5.97
CA GLU A 473 -17.35 26.21 6.54
C GLU A 473 -18.69 26.07 5.80
N GLU A 474 -19.12 27.10 5.07
CA GLU A 474 -20.38 27.12 4.31
C GLU A 474 -20.20 26.70 2.83
N ASP A 475 -18.96 26.64 2.31
CA ASP A 475 -18.67 26.31 0.90
C ASP A 475 -18.13 24.88 0.76
N TYR A 476 -18.94 23.93 1.23
CA TYR A 476 -18.65 22.51 1.08
C TYR A 476 -19.00 22.01 -0.32
N GLY A 477 -18.12 22.30 -1.27
CA GLY A 477 -18.19 21.70 -2.60
C GLY A 477 -18.12 20.17 -2.52
N SER A 478 -19.12 19.49 -3.09
CA SER A 478 -19.02 18.03 -3.34
C SER A 478 -17.93 17.78 -4.39
N PRO A 479 -17.26 16.60 -4.36
CA PRO A 479 -16.32 16.26 -5.42
C PRO A 479 -16.98 16.37 -6.79
N ILE A 480 -16.27 16.94 -7.76
CA ILE A 480 -16.79 17.18 -9.10
C ILE A 480 -16.15 16.19 -10.06
N VAL A 481 -16.96 15.62 -10.94
CA VAL A 481 -16.47 14.80 -12.05
C VAL A 481 -16.83 15.49 -13.36
N GLU A 482 -15.84 15.64 -14.24
CA GLU A 482 -16.00 16.29 -15.53
C GLU A 482 -15.60 15.31 -16.65
N LYS A 483 -16.30 15.38 -17.78
CA LYS A 483 -15.97 14.65 -19.00
C LYS A 483 -15.72 15.63 -20.14
N TYR A 484 -14.68 15.37 -20.93
CA TYR A 484 -14.32 16.11 -22.13
C TYR A 484 -14.19 15.15 -23.31
N ASP A 485 -14.92 15.41 -24.39
CA ASP A 485 -14.88 14.63 -25.64
C ASP A 485 -14.43 15.57 -26.77
N GLY A 486 -13.11 15.69 -26.96
CA GLY A 486 -12.46 16.50 -28.01
C GLY A 486 -12.59 18.04 -27.90
N LYS A 487 -13.75 18.60 -27.53
CA LYS A 487 -14.02 20.05 -27.37
C LYS A 487 -15.19 20.38 -26.44
N VAL A 488 -16.09 19.44 -26.18
CA VAL A 488 -17.30 19.67 -25.38
C VAL A 488 -17.08 19.22 -23.95
N ARG A 489 -17.38 20.12 -23.01
CA ARG A 489 -17.46 19.82 -21.57
C ARG A 489 -18.87 19.33 -21.26
N ASP A 490 -18.96 18.16 -20.64
CA ASP A 490 -20.21 17.52 -20.22
C ASP A 490 -20.29 17.63 -18.69
N ASP A 491 -20.95 18.69 -18.21
CA ASP A 491 -21.11 19.00 -16.78
C ASP A 491 -22.18 18.12 -16.10
N ASP A 492 -23.05 17.48 -16.88
CA ASP A 492 -24.05 16.53 -16.39
C ASP A 492 -23.45 15.16 -16.05
N PHE A 493 -22.14 14.95 -16.28
CA PHE A 493 -21.38 13.80 -15.79
C PHE A 493 -21.16 13.86 -14.25
N ASN A 494 -22.23 14.14 -13.50
CA ASN A 494 -22.20 14.29 -12.06
C ASN A 494 -22.24 12.92 -11.34
N ILE A 495 -21.89 12.89 -10.06
CA ILE A 495 -21.89 11.73 -9.16
C ILE A 495 -23.22 10.96 -9.23
N GLU A 496 -24.37 11.65 -9.33
CA GLU A 496 -25.67 11.01 -9.47
C GLU A 496 -25.79 10.20 -10.77
N SER A 497 -25.29 10.71 -11.90
CA SER A 497 -25.23 9.96 -13.16
C SER A 497 -24.33 8.71 -13.05
N ILE A 498 -23.25 8.81 -12.28
CA ILE A 498 -22.34 7.71 -11.98
C ILE A 498 -23.03 6.65 -11.10
N ILE A 499 -23.80 7.08 -10.10
CA ILE A 499 -24.57 6.19 -9.20
C ILE A 499 -25.75 5.54 -9.94
N GLU A 500 -26.48 6.31 -10.76
CA GLU A 500 -27.66 5.85 -11.49
C GLU A 500 -27.29 4.85 -12.61
N TYR A 501 -26.14 5.05 -13.28
CA TYR A 501 -25.58 4.10 -14.25
C TYR A 501 -25.43 2.68 -13.66
N PHE A 502 -25.13 2.55 -12.37
CA PHE A 502 -25.09 1.24 -11.69
C PHE A 502 -26.45 0.74 -11.19
N ARG A 503 -27.36 1.64 -10.78
CA ARG A 503 -28.72 1.23 -10.39
C ARG A 503 -29.45 0.59 -11.58
N LYS A 504 -29.24 1.07 -12.80
CA LYS A 504 -29.81 0.45 -14.02
C LYS A 504 -29.21 -0.91 -14.36
N ARG A 505 -27.95 -1.18 -13.99
CA ARG A 505 -27.32 -2.51 -14.19
C ARG A 505 -27.73 -3.58 -13.17
N LYS A 506 -28.24 -3.20 -11.99
CA LYS A 506 -28.80 -4.15 -11.00
C LYS A 506 -30.26 -4.52 -11.23
N ARG A 507 -30.92 -3.99 -12.27
CA ARG A 507 -32.30 -4.33 -12.65
C ARG A 507 -32.40 -5.31 -13.83
N ILE A 508 -31.29 -5.90 -14.28
CA ILE A 508 -31.24 -6.89 -15.38
C ILE A 508 -30.58 -8.22 -14.93
N GLN A 509 -30.59 -8.49 -13.62
CA GLN A 509 -30.44 -9.85 -13.06
C GLN A 509 -31.68 -10.12 -12.22
#